data_AF-A0A4R1QIM7-F1
#
_entry.id   AF-A0A4R1QIM7-F1
#
_cell.length_a   1.000
_cell.length_b   1.000
_cell.length_c   1.000
_cell.angle_alpha   90.00
_cell.angle_beta   90.00
_cell.angle_gamma   90.00
#
_symmetry.space_group_name_H-M   'P 1'
#
loop_
_entity.id
_entity.type
_entity.pdbx_description
1 polymer ?
#
loop_
_entity_poly.entity_id
_entity_poly.type
_entity_poly.pdbx_seq_one_letter_code
_entity_poly.pdbx_strand_id
1 'polypeptide(L)'
;MFLRVLNKNRANWLAHGALAAGLVLAVAVSGWLGPFSASCASLRQDTLRLHVQANSNSDADQALKLLVRDAVLETARTLFADLPDQRTALKTAQAHLADFQQAAEQVVREQGSDQAVRVYVTNMYFPTTAYEEFTLPAGRYDALRVELGEHAGRNWFCVLYPALCLSAAQPAEYPQQDQQELLENSRSYEVRFAALEAVERLEEWVHGN
;
A
#
# COMPACT_ATOMS: atom_id res chain seq x y z
N MET A 1 35.29 1.85 51.17
CA MET A 1 34.39 0.75 50.74
C MET A 1 32.93 1.20 50.60
N PHE A 2 32.39 2.00 51.53
CA PHE A 2 31.00 2.51 51.50
C PHE A 2 30.60 3.38 50.29
N LEU A 3 31.46 4.30 49.83
CA LEU A 3 31.16 5.16 48.67
C LEU A 3 31.03 4.37 47.34
N ARG A 4 31.73 3.24 47.19
CA ARG A 4 31.60 2.35 46.02
C ARG A 4 30.27 1.59 46.00
N VAL A 5 29.75 1.21 47.18
CA VAL A 5 28.46 0.50 47.31
C VAL A 5 27.29 1.45 47.02
N LEU A 6 27.34 2.69 47.50
CA LEU A 6 26.34 3.73 47.21
C LEU A 6 26.30 4.10 45.71
N ASN A 7 27.47 4.21 45.06
CA ASN A 7 27.52 4.54 43.64
C ASN A 7 27.00 3.39 42.75
N LYS A 8 27.27 2.13 43.15
CA LYS A 8 26.73 0.93 42.48
C LYS A 8 25.21 0.83 42.63
N ASN A 9 24.65 1.21 43.78
CA ASN A 9 23.19 1.29 43.98
C ASN A 9 22.54 2.41 43.14
N ARG A 10 23.16 3.59 43.03
CA ARG A 10 22.62 4.67 42.17
C ARG A 10 22.60 4.28 40.70
N ALA A 11 23.67 3.67 40.20
CA ALA A 11 23.73 3.17 38.81
C ALA A 11 22.66 2.09 38.54
N ASN A 12 22.46 1.17 39.48
CA ASN A 12 21.41 0.15 39.38
C ASN A 12 20.01 0.77 39.41
N TRP A 13 19.75 1.76 40.27
CA TRP A 13 18.44 2.44 40.32
C TRP A 13 18.16 3.25 39.05
N LEU A 14 19.18 3.89 38.47
CA LEU A 14 19.07 4.55 37.18
C LEU A 14 18.80 3.54 36.05
N ALA A 15 19.48 2.39 36.07
CA ALA A 15 19.27 1.33 35.08
C ALA A 15 17.85 0.71 35.18
N HIS A 16 17.39 0.35 36.37
CA HIS A 16 16.03 -0.17 36.57
C HIS A 16 14.97 0.90 36.27
N GLY A 17 15.23 2.16 36.62
CA GLY A 17 14.34 3.28 36.27
C GLY A 17 14.24 3.50 34.76
N ALA A 18 15.35 3.43 34.04
CA ALA A 18 15.38 3.53 32.59
C ALA A 18 14.66 2.34 31.92
N LEU A 19 14.86 1.11 32.42
CA LEU A 19 14.15 -0.07 31.93
C LEU A 19 12.64 0.03 32.17
N ALA A 20 12.21 0.45 33.36
CA ALA A 20 10.81 0.64 33.68
C ALA A 20 10.17 1.75 32.82
N ALA A 21 10.87 2.88 32.64
CA ALA A 21 10.42 3.96 31.76
C ALA A 21 10.31 3.50 30.30
N GLY A 22 11.28 2.71 29.82
CA GLY A 22 11.25 2.11 28.49
C GLY A 22 10.08 1.15 28.30
N LEU A 23 9.79 0.31 29.30
CA LEU A 23 8.65 -0.60 29.28
C LEU A 23 7.31 0.17 29.27
N VAL A 24 7.17 1.19 30.12
CA VAL A 24 5.96 2.03 30.15
C VAL A 24 5.77 2.76 28.82
N LEU A 25 6.85 3.31 28.25
CA LEU A 25 6.81 3.96 26.95
C LEU A 25 6.40 2.96 25.85
N ALA A 26 6.96 1.75 25.85
CA ALA A 26 6.60 0.71 24.89
C ALA A 26 5.12 0.34 25.00
N VAL A 27 4.59 0.12 26.21
CA VAL A 27 3.16 -0.18 26.43
C VAL A 27 2.28 0.98 25.95
N ALA A 28 2.66 2.22 26.26
CA ALA A 28 1.92 3.41 25.83
C ALA A 28 1.91 3.56 24.29
N VAL A 29 3.06 3.36 23.64
CA VAL A 29 3.19 3.40 22.18
C VAL A 29 2.39 2.27 21.54
N SER A 30 2.46 1.04 22.06
CA SER A 30 1.67 -0.09 21.56
C SER A 30 0.16 0.14 21.73
N GLY A 31 -0.28 0.70 22.85
CA GLY A 31 -1.69 1.04 23.06
C GLY A 31 -2.18 2.16 22.14
N TRP A 32 -1.31 3.09 21.78
CA TRP A 32 -1.61 4.19 20.87
C TRP A 32 -1.61 3.78 19.40
N LEU A 33 -0.66 2.95 18.99
CA LEU A 33 -0.46 2.53 17.60
C LEU A 33 -1.24 1.26 17.25
N GLY A 34 -1.49 0.36 18.20
CA GLY A 34 -2.06 -0.96 17.96
C GLY A 34 -3.46 -0.94 17.32
N PRO A 35 -4.44 -0.20 17.89
CA PRO A 35 -5.77 -0.07 17.26
C PRO A 35 -5.68 0.55 15.85
N PHE A 36 -4.82 1.56 15.69
CA PHE A 36 -4.58 2.21 14.41
C PHE A 36 -3.96 1.25 13.38
N SER A 37 -2.98 0.43 13.78
CA SER A 37 -2.37 -0.56 12.90
C SER A 37 -3.36 -1.65 12.52
N ALA A 38 -4.27 -2.04 13.43
CA ALA A 38 -5.32 -3.00 13.15
C ALA A 38 -6.33 -2.47 12.12
N SER A 39 -6.81 -1.23 12.27
CA SER A 39 -7.69 -0.61 11.27
C SER A 39 -6.98 -0.40 9.93
N CYS A 40 -5.69 -0.02 9.95
CA CYS A 40 -4.88 0.03 8.72
C CYS A 40 -4.80 -1.36 8.06
N ALA A 41 -4.51 -2.41 8.82
CA ALA A 41 -4.42 -3.78 8.30
C ALA A 41 -5.76 -4.27 7.73
N SER A 42 -6.88 -3.97 8.39
CA SER A 42 -8.24 -4.22 7.89
C SER A 42 -8.44 -3.52 6.54
N LEU A 43 -8.13 -2.23 6.46
CA LEU A 43 -8.21 -1.45 5.23
C LEU A 43 -7.38 -2.08 4.11
N ARG A 44 -6.15 -2.56 4.39
CA ARG A 44 -5.30 -3.24 3.41
C ARG A 44 -5.94 -4.51 2.86
N GLN A 45 -6.58 -5.30 3.72
CA GLN A 45 -7.26 -6.54 3.33
C GLN A 45 -8.45 -6.27 2.42
N ASP A 46 -9.15 -5.16 2.64
CA ASP A 46 -10.30 -4.74 1.83
C ASP A 46 -9.91 -3.91 0.59
N THR A 47 -8.61 -3.76 0.32
CA THR A 47 -8.09 -3.02 -0.83
C THR A 47 -7.41 -3.93 -1.85
N LEU A 48 -7.77 -3.81 -3.13
CA LEU A 48 -6.99 -4.35 -4.27
C LEU A 48 -6.34 -3.19 -5.02
N ARG A 49 -5.01 -3.18 -5.13
CA ARG A 49 -4.28 -2.08 -5.78
C ARG A 49 -3.93 -2.41 -7.25
N LEU A 50 -3.70 -1.37 -8.05
CA LEU A 50 -3.08 -1.45 -9.37
C LEU A 50 -1.67 -0.88 -9.29
N HIS A 51 -0.70 -1.61 -9.81
CA HIS A 51 0.67 -1.14 -10.00
C HIS A 51 1.07 -1.28 -11.47
N VAL A 52 1.27 -0.15 -12.16
CA VAL A 52 1.77 -0.14 -13.54
C VAL A 52 3.20 0.40 -13.54
N GLN A 53 4.12 -0.38 -14.08
CA GLN A 53 5.54 -0.08 -14.17
C GLN A 53 5.94 0.10 -15.64
N ALA A 54 6.45 1.29 -15.96
CA ALA A 54 6.93 1.62 -17.30
C ALA A 54 8.26 0.92 -17.62
N ASN A 55 8.55 0.81 -18.91
CA ASN A 55 9.84 0.34 -19.42
C ASN A 55 10.99 1.24 -18.95
N SER A 56 10.88 2.56 -19.13
CA SER A 56 11.88 3.54 -18.67
C SER A 56 11.25 4.85 -18.18
N ASN A 57 12.08 5.85 -17.88
CA ASN A 57 11.66 7.19 -17.45
C ASN A 57 11.50 8.18 -18.61
N SER A 58 11.65 7.73 -19.86
CA SER A 58 11.40 8.57 -21.03
C SER A 58 9.95 9.06 -21.08
N ASP A 59 9.72 10.24 -21.63
CA ASP A 59 8.36 10.79 -21.72
C ASP A 59 7.42 9.88 -22.54
N ALA A 60 7.95 9.21 -23.57
CA ALA A 60 7.21 8.24 -24.37
C ALA A 60 6.76 7.03 -23.53
N ASP A 61 7.64 6.41 -22.75
CA ASP A 61 7.29 5.27 -21.91
C ASP A 61 6.35 5.66 -20.77
N GLN A 62 6.48 6.88 -20.26
CA GLN A 62 5.60 7.40 -19.23
C GLN A 62 4.20 7.72 -19.77
N ALA A 63 4.10 8.26 -21.00
CA ALA A 63 2.82 8.45 -21.68
C ALA A 63 2.14 7.10 -22.00
N LEU A 64 2.91 6.14 -22.53
CA LEU A 64 2.40 4.80 -22.83
C LEU A 64 1.86 4.10 -21.57
N LYS A 65 2.58 4.22 -20.44
CA LYS A 65 2.10 3.71 -19.13
C LYS A 65 0.73 4.25 -18.75
N LEU A 66 0.47 5.54 -18.96
CA LEU A 66 -0.81 6.16 -18.63
C LEU A 66 -1.94 5.63 -19.51
N LEU A 67 -1.67 5.42 -20.80
CA LEU A 67 -2.64 4.81 -21.72
C LEU A 67 -2.93 3.34 -21.35
N VAL A 68 -1.89 2.56 -21.04
CA VAL A 68 -2.05 1.17 -20.59
C VAL A 68 -2.85 1.12 -19.28
N ARG A 69 -2.55 2.01 -18.33
CA ARG A 69 -3.33 2.16 -17.10
C ARG A 69 -4.81 2.38 -17.42
N ASP A 70 -5.13 3.30 -18.31
CA ASP A 70 -6.52 3.66 -18.63
C ASP A 70 -7.28 2.48 -19.25
N ALA A 71 -6.64 1.72 -20.15
CA ALA A 71 -7.22 0.51 -20.72
C ALA A 71 -7.47 -0.58 -19.67
N VAL A 72 -6.50 -0.82 -18.78
CA VAL A 72 -6.64 -1.79 -17.67
C VAL A 72 -7.75 -1.37 -16.70
N LEU A 73 -7.86 -0.07 -16.40
CA LEU A 73 -8.94 0.47 -15.56
C LEU A 73 -10.31 0.29 -16.23
N GLU A 74 -10.44 0.48 -17.54
CA GLU A 74 -11.71 0.28 -18.23
C GLU A 74 -12.14 -1.20 -18.21
N THR A 75 -11.19 -2.14 -18.40
CA THR A 75 -11.46 -3.57 -18.22
C THR A 75 -11.90 -3.86 -16.78
N ALA A 76 -11.20 -3.31 -15.78
CA ALA A 76 -11.55 -3.48 -14.37
C ALA A 76 -12.93 -2.90 -14.06
N ARG A 77 -13.31 -1.76 -14.64
CA ARG A 77 -14.62 -1.12 -14.46
C ARG A 77 -15.76 -2.06 -14.82
N THR A 78 -15.59 -2.80 -15.90
CA THR A 78 -16.60 -3.75 -16.39
C THR A 78 -16.62 -5.02 -15.52
N LEU A 79 -15.45 -5.55 -15.16
CA LEU A 79 -15.36 -6.78 -14.39
C LEU A 79 -15.73 -6.60 -12.91
N PHE A 80 -15.55 -5.40 -12.35
CA PHE A 80 -15.67 -5.13 -10.92
C PHE A 80 -16.96 -4.39 -10.53
N ALA A 81 -17.83 -4.06 -11.50
CA ALA A 81 -19.01 -3.21 -11.31
C ALA A 81 -19.93 -3.62 -10.14
N ASP A 82 -20.05 -4.93 -9.88
CA ASP A 82 -20.99 -5.48 -8.89
C ASP A 82 -20.33 -6.45 -7.90
N LEU A 83 -19.03 -6.30 -7.65
CA LEU A 83 -18.32 -7.22 -6.77
C LEU A 83 -18.53 -6.88 -5.28
N PRO A 84 -18.89 -7.88 -4.45
CA PRO A 84 -19.33 -7.64 -3.07
C PRO A 84 -18.18 -7.37 -2.10
N ASP A 85 -16.98 -7.85 -2.40
CA ASP A 85 -15.81 -7.76 -1.52
C ASP A 85 -14.49 -7.82 -2.31
N GLN A 86 -13.40 -7.41 -1.65
CA GLN A 86 -12.05 -7.44 -2.19
C GLN A 86 -11.62 -8.84 -2.62
N ARG A 87 -11.99 -9.87 -1.86
CA ARG A 87 -11.59 -11.25 -2.13
C ARG A 87 -12.17 -11.75 -3.45
N THR A 88 -13.39 -11.34 -3.76
CA THR A 88 -14.05 -11.62 -5.04
C THR A 88 -13.38 -10.81 -6.15
N ALA A 89 -13.05 -9.54 -5.91
CA ALA A 89 -12.25 -8.75 -6.86
C ALA A 89 -10.89 -9.38 -7.18
N LEU A 90 -10.19 -9.91 -6.19
CA LEU A 90 -8.92 -10.62 -6.36
C LEU A 90 -9.08 -11.88 -7.22
N LYS A 91 -10.10 -12.68 -6.95
CA LYS A 91 -10.40 -13.90 -7.73
C LYS A 91 -10.80 -13.56 -9.17
N THR A 92 -11.62 -12.53 -9.36
CA THR A 92 -11.98 -12.03 -10.69
C THR A 92 -10.74 -11.54 -11.43
N ALA A 93 -9.87 -10.78 -10.76
CA ALA A 93 -8.61 -10.32 -11.35
C ALA A 93 -7.74 -11.50 -11.83
N GLN A 94 -7.62 -12.55 -11.01
CA GLN A 94 -6.88 -13.76 -11.34
C GLN A 94 -7.50 -14.55 -12.50
N ALA A 95 -8.84 -14.68 -12.52
CA ALA A 95 -9.55 -15.40 -13.57
C ALA A 95 -9.48 -14.68 -14.93
N HIS A 96 -9.42 -13.35 -14.91
CA HIS A 96 -9.43 -12.49 -16.10
C HIS A 96 -8.06 -11.87 -16.42
N LEU A 97 -6.95 -12.46 -15.94
CA LEU A 97 -5.59 -11.97 -16.24
C LEU A 97 -5.33 -11.86 -17.75
N ALA A 98 -5.87 -12.79 -18.54
CA ALA A 98 -5.75 -12.77 -20.00
C ALA A 98 -6.43 -11.53 -20.63
N ASP A 99 -7.57 -11.11 -20.10
CA ASP A 99 -8.30 -9.94 -20.60
C ASP A 99 -7.52 -8.65 -20.30
N PHE A 100 -6.95 -8.53 -19.10
CA PHE A 100 -6.09 -7.41 -18.72
C PHE A 100 -4.79 -7.38 -19.54
N GLN A 101 -4.17 -8.55 -19.76
CA GLN A 101 -3.00 -8.69 -20.62
C GLN A 101 -3.30 -8.22 -22.04
N GLN A 102 -4.42 -8.68 -22.61
CA GLN A 102 -4.83 -8.31 -23.97
C GLN A 102 -5.11 -6.81 -24.09
N ALA A 103 -5.81 -6.21 -23.13
CA ALA A 103 -6.09 -4.78 -23.11
C ALA A 103 -4.80 -3.94 -23.10
N ALA A 104 -3.85 -4.30 -22.24
CA ALA A 104 -2.56 -3.63 -22.15
C ALA A 104 -1.72 -3.79 -23.43
N GLU A 105 -1.63 -5.01 -23.98
CA GLU A 105 -0.91 -5.27 -25.23
C GLU A 105 -1.51 -4.55 -26.43
N GLN A 106 -2.85 -4.44 -26.49
CA GLN A 106 -3.52 -3.73 -27.56
C GLN A 106 -3.08 -2.26 -27.60
N VAL A 107 -3.06 -1.58 -26.46
CA VAL A 107 -2.58 -0.19 -26.38
C VAL A 107 -1.12 -0.07 -26.82
N VAL A 108 -0.25 -0.98 -26.38
CA VAL A 108 1.17 -0.99 -26.77
C VAL A 108 1.31 -1.08 -28.29
N ARG A 109 0.57 -1.99 -28.94
CA ARG A 109 0.57 -2.15 -30.40
C ARG A 109 -0.02 -0.92 -31.13
N GLU A 110 -1.10 -0.35 -30.63
CA GLU A 110 -1.75 0.84 -31.22
C GLU A 110 -0.85 2.08 -31.18
N GLN A 111 0.00 2.19 -30.15
CA GLN A 111 1.02 3.24 -30.04
C GLN A 111 2.29 2.95 -30.85
N GLY A 112 2.31 1.86 -31.63
CA GLY A 112 3.45 1.49 -32.48
C GLY A 112 4.67 0.97 -31.71
N SER A 113 4.47 0.51 -30.47
CA SER A 113 5.51 -0.09 -29.62
C SER A 113 5.45 -1.62 -29.68
N ASP A 114 6.61 -2.26 -29.51
CA ASP A 114 6.80 -3.72 -29.47
C ASP A 114 7.19 -4.23 -28.08
N GLN A 115 7.05 -3.39 -27.06
CA GLN A 115 7.40 -3.73 -25.68
C GLN A 115 6.59 -4.94 -25.18
N ALA A 116 7.30 -5.86 -24.51
CA ALA A 116 6.65 -6.96 -23.82
C ALA A 116 5.79 -6.42 -22.67
N VAL A 117 4.61 -7.00 -22.51
CA VAL A 117 3.69 -6.70 -21.40
C VAL A 117 3.61 -7.94 -20.51
N ARG A 118 3.60 -7.74 -19.19
CA ARG A 118 3.29 -8.82 -18.25
C ARG A 118 2.28 -8.35 -17.22
N VAL A 119 1.16 -9.07 -17.14
CA VAL A 119 0.11 -8.83 -16.15
C VAL A 119 -0.02 -10.02 -15.21
N TYR A 120 -0.02 -9.77 -13.90
CA TYR A 120 -0.16 -10.80 -12.88
C TYR A 120 -0.67 -10.22 -11.56
N VAL A 121 -1.19 -11.08 -10.69
CA VAL A 121 -1.55 -10.71 -9.33
C VAL A 121 -0.41 -11.09 -8.39
N THR A 122 -0.07 -10.20 -7.46
CA THR A 122 0.96 -10.44 -6.45
C THR A 122 0.63 -9.73 -5.16
N ASN A 123 1.20 -10.21 -4.06
CA ASN A 123 1.17 -9.51 -2.78
C ASN A 123 2.49 -8.77 -2.62
N MET A 124 2.46 -7.43 -2.59
CA MET A 124 3.66 -6.61 -2.57
C MET A 124 3.55 -5.42 -1.61
N TYR A 125 4.71 -4.93 -1.17
CA TYR A 125 4.80 -3.76 -0.30
C TYR A 125 4.53 -2.47 -1.06
N PHE A 126 3.75 -1.58 -0.45
CA PHE A 126 3.57 -0.21 -0.89
C PHE A 126 3.96 0.75 0.24
N PRO A 127 4.65 1.86 -0.06
CA PRO A 127 4.84 2.93 0.91
C PRO A 127 3.52 3.66 1.17
N THR A 128 3.50 4.48 2.22
CA THR A 128 2.37 5.39 2.48
C THR A 128 2.15 6.25 1.23
N THR A 129 0.94 6.17 0.66
CA THR A 129 0.63 6.83 -0.61
C THR A 129 -0.45 7.86 -0.37
N ALA A 130 -0.12 9.14 -0.57
CA ALA A 130 -1.09 10.23 -0.55
C ALA A 130 -1.75 10.37 -1.93
N TYR A 131 -3.08 10.39 -1.92
CA TYR A 131 -3.95 10.77 -3.04
C TYR A 131 -4.51 12.18 -2.76
N GLU A 132 -5.22 12.78 -3.72
CA GLU A 132 -5.73 14.15 -3.57
C GLU A 132 -6.68 14.29 -2.35
N GLU A 133 -7.51 13.28 -2.10
CA GLU A 133 -8.56 13.33 -1.08
C GLU A 133 -8.26 12.48 0.17
N PHE A 134 -7.38 11.47 0.07
CA PHE A 134 -7.12 10.52 1.16
C PHE A 134 -5.68 9.99 1.12
N THR A 135 -5.25 9.33 2.20
CA THR A 135 -3.95 8.65 2.27
C THR A 135 -4.12 7.18 2.62
N LEU A 136 -3.41 6.30 1.92
CA LEU A 136 -3.34 4.89 2.26
C LEU A 136 -2.09 4.56 3.09
N PRO A 137 -2.21 3.74 4.15
CA PRO A 137 -1.07 3.32 4.96
C PRO A 137 -0.03 2.55 4.15
N ALA A 138 1.21 2.59 4.60
CA ALA A 138 2.20 1.63 4.14
C ALA A 138 1.84 0.19 4.54
N GLY A 139 2.41 -0.78 3.82
CA GLY A 139 2.31 -2.20 4.12
C GLY A 139 2.13 -3.06 2.88
N ARG A 140 1.88 -4.35 3.09
CA ARG A 140 1.62 -5.31 2.00
C ARG A 140 0.17 -5.29 1.55
N TYR A 141 -0.03 -5.25 0.24
CA TYR A 141 -1.33 -5.28 -0.42
C TYR A 141 -1.33 -6.34 -1.51
N ASP A 142 -2.49 -6.93 -1.77
CA ASP A 142 -2.73 -7.61 -3.03
C ASP A 142 -2.85 -6.56 -4.14
N ALA A 143 -2.16 -6.81 -5.25
CA ALA A 143 -2.10 -5.89 -6.38
C ALA A 143 -2.15 -6.64 -7.70
N LEU A 144 -2.90 -6.07 -8.65
CA LEU A 144 -2.72 -6.34 -10.07
C LEU A 144 -1.51 -5.55 -10.55
N ARG A 145 -0.48 -6.25 -10.99
CA ARG A 145 0.76 -5.67 -11.49
C ARG A 145 0.85 -5.79 -13.00
N VAL A 146 1.22 -4.69 -13.63
CA VAL A 146 1.41 -4.55 -15.07
C VAL A 146 2.83 -4.04 -15.30
N GLU A 147 3.67 -4.84 -15.93
CA GLU A 147 5.05 -4.50 -16.25
C GLU A 147 5.19 -4.30 -17.77
N LEU A 148 5.81 -3.19 -18.16
CA LEU A 148 6.15 -2.88 -19.55
C LEU A 148 7.66 -3.02 -19.74
N GLY A 149 8.08 -3.77 -20.75
CA GLY A 149 9.48 -3.96 -21.14
C GLY A 149 10.41 -4.32 -19.97
N GLU A 150 11.47 -3.54 -19.78
CA GLU A 150 12.48 -3.70 -18.73
C GLU A 150 12.03 -3.26 -17.34
N HIS A 151 10.79 -2.77 -17.17
CA HIS A 151 10.21 -2.44 -15.86
C HIS A 151 11.13 -1.54 -14.99
N ALA A 152 11.90 -0.65 -15.63
CA ALA A 152 12.86 0.24 -14.98
C ALA A 152 12.35 1.68 -14.81
N GLY A 153 11.13 1.95 -15.28
CA GLY A 153 10.49 3.25 -15.20
C GLY A 153 9.81 3.54 -13.85
N ARG A 154 9.40 4.80 -13.68
CA ARG A 154 8.63 5.24 -12.51
C ARG A 154 7.34 4.42 -12.33
N ASN A 155 7.04 4.14 -11.08
CA ASN A 155 5.80 3.49 -10.65
C ASN A 155 4.58 4.36 -10.91
N TRP A 156 3.44 3.71 -11.14
CA TRP A 156 2.12 4.32 -11.01
C TRP A 156 1.25 3.43 -10.13
N PHE A 157 0.59 4.02 -9.14
CA PHE A 157 -0.23 3.31 -8.16
C PHE A 157 -1.68 3.78 -8.23
N CYS A 158 -2.62 2.84 -8.18
CA CYS A 158 -4.05 3.10 -8.08
C CYS A 158 -4.72 2.11 -7.13
N VAL A 159 -5.99 2.34 -6.81
CA VAL A 159 -6.86 1.40 -6.11
C VAL A 159 -7.92 0.90 -7.09
N LEU A 160 -7.93 -0.41 -7.34
CA LEU A 160 -8.92 -1.07 -8.20
C LEU A 160 -10.19 -1.44 -7.43
N TYR A 161 -10.04 -1.84 -6.16
CA TYR A 161 -11.15 -2.14 -5.26
C TYR A 161 -10.87 -1.56 -3.86
N PRO A 162 -11.85 -0.92 -3.20
CA PRO A 162 -13.10 -0.45 -3.78
C PRO A 162 -12.77 0.55 -4.90
N ALA A 163 -13.62 0.67 -5.91
CA ALA A 163 -13.36 1.24 -7.24
C ALA A 163 -13.01 2.74 -7.30
N LEU A 164 -12.10 3.23 -6.45
CA LEU A 164 -11.72 4.62 -6.25
C LEU A 164 -11.14 5.25 -7.52
N CYS A 165 -10.42 4.47 -8.32
CA CYS A 165 -9.89 4.94 -9.61
C CYS A 165 -10.89 4.82 -10.77
N LEU A 166 -12.05 4.22 -10.56
CA LEU A 166 -13.07 4.01 -11.60
C LEU A 166 -14.20 5.06 -11.54
N SER A 167 -14.32 5.76 -10.41
CA SER A 167 -15.32 6.80 -10.17
C SER A 167 -14.63 8.12 -9.86
N ALA A 168 -14.35 8.93 -10.88
CA ALA A 168 -13.97 10.34 -10.69
C ALA A 168 -15.10 11.20 -10.06
N ALA A 169 -16.25 10.59 -9.71
CA ALA A 169 -17.46 11.27 -9.31
C ALA A 169 -17.96 10.94 -7.89
N GLN A 170 -17.49 9.89 -7.23
CA GLN A 170 -17.86 9.54 -5.84
C GLN A 170 -16.71 8.80 -5.16
N PRO A 171 -16.31 9.15 -3.92
CA PRO A 171 -15.35 8.37 -3.16
C PRO A 171 -15.96 6.99 -2.91
N ALA A 172 -15.29 5.94 -3.38
CA ALA A 172 -15.71 4.57 -3.11
C ALA A 172 -15.68 4.34 -1.60
N GLU A 173 -16.82 3.92 -1.04
CA GLU A 173 -16.99 3.74 0.40
C GLU A 173 -16.36 2.42 0.85
N TYR A 174 -15.61 2.47 1.95
CA TYR A 174 -15.15 1.26 2.62
C TYR A 174 -16.26 0.73 3.54
N PRO A 175 -16.38 -0.60 3.69
CA PRO A 175 -17.48 -1.21 4.43
C PRO A 175 -17.47 -0.89 5.93
N GLN A 176 -16.30 -0.59 6.51
CA GLN A 176 -16.17 -0.28 7.93
C GLN A 176 -16.00 1.23 8.19
N GLN A 177 -16.67 1.75 9.22
CA GLN A 177 -16.65 3.17 9.56
C GLN A 177 -15.26 3.66 9.99
N ASP A 178 -14.47 2.82 10.65
CA ASP A 178 -13.10 3.15 11.06
C ASP A 178 -12.17 3.28 9.84
N GLN A 179 -12.35 2.43 8.82
CA GLN A 179 -11.65 2.55 7.54
C GLN A 179 -11.99 3.88 6.85
N GLN A 180 -13.27 4.25 6.84
CA GLN A 180 -13.73 5.51 6.25
C GLN A 180 -13.15 6.72 7.02
N GLU A 181 -13.18 6.69 8.35
CA GLU A 181 -12.62 7.76 9.20
C GLU A 181 -11.10 7.93 8.97
N LEU A 182 -10.37 6.83 8.80
CA LEU A 182 -8.93 6.85 8.49
C LEU A 182 -8.62 7.61 7.19
N LEU A 183 -9.47 7.48 6.17
CA LEU A 183 -9.29 8.13 4.88
C LEU A 183 -9.64 9.61 4.95
N GLU A 184 -10.82 9.93 5.49
CA GLU A 184 -11.36 11.29 5.61
C GLU A 184 -10.49 12.17 6.53
N ASN A 185 -9.98 11.60 7.61
CA ASN A 185 -9.15 12.31 8.58
C ASN A 185 -7.66 12.01 8.43
N SER A 186 -7.23 11.48 7.27
CA SER A 186 -5.84 11.02 7.06
C SER A 186 -4.76 12.03 7.47
N ARG A 187 -5.00 13.34 7.28
CA ARG A 187 -4.10 14.43 7.73
C ARG A 187 -3.89 14.47 9.25
N SER A 188 -4.91 14.11 10.03
CA SER A 188 -4.82 14.05 11.50
C SER A 188 -3.95 12.87 11.97
N TYR A 189 -3.69 11.89 11.09
CA TYR A 189 -2.97 10.66 11.39
C TYR A 189 -1.53 10.63 10.85
N GLU A 190 -1.00 11.73 10.29
CA GLU A 190 0.34 11.77 9.67
C GLU A 190 1.46 11.17 10.55
N VAL A 191 1.52 11.53 11.84
CA VAL A 191 2.52 11.00 12.77
C VAL A 191 2.36 9.50 12.98
N ARG A 192 1.12 9.01 13.03
CA ARG A 192 0.82 7.59 13.23
C ARG A 192 1.11 6.79 11.96
N PHE A 193 0.85 7.34 10.78
CA PHE A 193 1.27 6.74 9.51
C PHE A 193 2.79 6.65 9.40
N ALA A 194 3.52 7.72 9.75
CA ALA A 194 4.97 7.72 9.73
C ALA A 194 5.56 6.69 10.72
N ALA A 195 5.00 6.61 11.93
CA ALA A 195 5.41 5.61 12.92
C ALA A 195 5.10 4.18 12.44
N LEU A 196 3.92 3.96 11.85
CA LEU A 196 3.53 2.67 11.28
C LEU A 196 4.47 2.28 10.13
N GLU A 197 4.75 3.19 9.20
CA GLU A 197 5.65 2.93 8.08
C GLU A 197 7.06 2.57 8.55
N ALA A 198 7.57 3.24 9.59
CA ALA A 198 8.86 2.90 10.17
C ALA A 198 8.89 1.47 10.72
N VAL A 199 7.81 1.03 11.39
CA VAL A 199 7.66 -0.34 11.90
C VAL A 199 7.57 -1.34 10.75
N GLU A 200 6.71 -1.09 9.76
CA GLU A 200 6.50 -1.98 8.60
C GLU A 200 7.79 -2.12 7.77
N ARG A 201 8.56 -1.04 7.57
CA ARG A 201 9.86 -1.10 6.88
C ARG A 201 10.90 -1.92 7.64
N LEU A 202 10.90 -1.85 8.97
CA LEU A 202 11.77 -2.67 9.79
C LEU A 202 11.38 -4.15 9.66
N GLU A 203 10.08 -4.45 9.72
CA GLU A 203 9.58 -5.81 9.56
C GLU A 203 9.92 -6.40 8.18
N GLU A 204 9.71 -5.64 7.11
CA GLU A 204 10.09 -6.02 5.75
C GLU A 204 11.60 -6.21 5.60
N TRP A 205 12.43 -5.42 6.28
CA TRP A 205 13.88 -5.63 6.27
C TRP A 205 14.30 -6.90 7.03
N VAL A 206 13.64 -7.22 8.14
CA VAL A 206 13.93 -8.42 8.95
C VAL A 206 13.46 -9.70 8.25
N HIS A 207 12.30 -9.68 7.60
CA HIS A 207 11.70 -10.87 6.97
C HIS A 207 11.98 -10.97 5.47
N GLY A 208 12.39 -9.88 4.82
CA GLY A 208 12.75 -9.82 3.40
C GLY A 208 14.18 -10.24 3.09
N ASN A 209 14.84 -10.97 4.00
CA ASN A 209 16.21 -11.46 3.86
C ASN A 209 16.29 -13.00 3.99
#